data_AF-A0A7R9EKN1-F1
#
_entry.id   AF-A0A7R9EKN1-F1
#
_cell.length_a   1.000
_cell.length_b   1.000
_cell.length_c   1.000
_cell.angle_alpha   90.00
_cell.angle_beta   90.00
_cell.angle_gamma   90.00
#
_symmetry.space_group_name_H-M   'P 1'
#
loop_
_entity.id
_entity.type
_entity.pdbx_description
1 polymer ?
#
loop_
_entity_poly.entity_id
_entity_poly.type
_entity_poly.pdbx_seq_one_letter_code
_entity_poly.pdbx_strand_id
1 'polypeptide(L)'
;NVRQFWVQDNNFLNLLESSRWLHCVSACLGKALEAAETILSGVTVALQEGEGRDLCCVVSSLVQLLLDPQSRSLMGFQGLVQKEWVVLGHPFSTRLSHVYNPEAEQVGISNS
;
A
#
# COMPACT_ATOMS: atom_id res chain seq x y z
N ASN A 1 -32.02 -18.31 -11.81
CA ASN A 1 -32.38 -19.03 -10.56
C ASN A 1 -31.89 -18.21 -9.39
N VAL A 2 -32.79 -17.53 -8.67
CA VAL A 2 -32.46 -16.51 -7.64
C VAL A 2 -31.67 -17.10 -6.46
N ARG A 3 -31.93 -18.36 -6.08
CA ARG A 3 -31.20 -19.00 -4.98
C ARG A 3 -29.71 -19.23 -5.26
N GLN A 4 -29.36 -19.57 -6.51
CA GLN A 4 -27.95 -19.74 -6.90
C GLN A 4 -27.18 -18.42 -6.88
N PHE A 5 -27.83 -17.31 -7.26
CA PHE A 5 -27.25 -15.97 -7.20
C PHE A 5 -26.87 -15.60 -5.76
N TRP A 6 -27.78 -15.72 -4.79
CA TRP A 6 -27.48 -15.42 -3.38
C TRP A 6 -26.38 -16.29 -2.79
N VAL A 7 -26.27 -17.56 -3.19
CA VAL A 7 -25.18 -18.45 -2.74
C VAL A 7 -23.84 -17.99 -3.31
N GLN A 8 -23.80 -17.59 -4.58
CA GLN A 8 -22.58 -17.04 -5.20
C GLN A 8 -22.14 -15.73 -4.56
N ASP A 9 -23.08 -14.82 -4.30
CA ASP A 9 -22.80 -13.54 -3.62
C ASP A 9 -22.26 -13.76 -2.21
N ASN A 10 -22.89 -14.62 -1.41
CA ASN A 10 -22.41 -14.94 -0.06
C ASN A 10 -21.01 -15.56 -0.09
N ASN A 11 -20.73 -16.45 -1.04
CA ASN A 11 -19.40 -17.02 -1.21
C ASN A 11 -18.36 -15.96 -1.59
N PHE A 12 -18.70 -15.03 -2.51
CA PHE A 12 -17.83 -13.92 -2.88
C PHE A 12 -17.54 -13.01 -1.69
N LEU A 13 -18.55 -12.62 -0.92
CA LEU A 13 -18.38 -11.77 0.27
C LEU A 13 -17.51 -12.45 1.33
N ASN A 14 -17.67 -13.75 1.56
CA ASN A 14 -16.82 -14.52 2.47
C ASN A 14 -15.35 -14.58 1.98
N LEU A 15 -15.13 -14.75 0.67
CA LEU A 15 -13.79 -14.72 0.08
C LEU A 15 -13.16 -13.31 0.21
N LEU A 16 -13.95 -12.27 0.00
CA LEU A 16 -13.51 -10.88 0.15
C LEU A 16 -13.15 -10.58 1.62
N GLU A 17 -13.99 -10.98 2.57
CA GLU A 17 -13.72 -10.79 4.00
C GLU A 17 -12.49 -11.57 4.45
N SER A 18 -12.38 -12.85 4.07
CA SER A 18 -11.23 -13.70 4.42
C SER A 18 -9.92 -13.22 3.81
N SER A 19 -9.95 -12.52 2.66
CA SER A 19 -8.76 -11.88 2.08
C SER A 19 -8.19 -10.75 2.96
N ARG A 20 -9.02 -10.18 3.85
CA ARG A 20 -8.70 -9.00 4.67
C ARG A 20 -8.28 -7.75 3.88
N TRP A 21 -8.44 -7.74 2.56
CA TRP A 21 -8.01 -6.63 1.70
C TRP A 21 -8.61 -5.30 2.13
N LEU A 22 -9.94 -5.26 2.33
CA LEU A 22 -10.63 -4.04 2.75
C LEU A 22 -10.21 -3.59 4.16
N HIS A 23 -9.86 -4.54 5.04
CA HIS A 23 -9.32 -4.22 6.34
C HIS A 23 -7.95 -3.53 6.23
N CYS A 24 -7.06 -4.04 5.37
CA CYS A 24 -5.76 -3.40 5.11
C CYS A 24 -5.91 -2.01 4.50
N VAL A 25 -6.81 -1.83 3.53
CA VAL A 25 -7.10 -0.51 2.93
C VAL A 25 -7.63 0.46 3.98
N SER A 26 -8.60 0.02 4.80
CA SER A 26 -9.17 0.82 5.89
C SER A 26 -8.11 1.21 6.92
N ALA A 27 -7.20 0.30 7.29
CA ALA A 27 -6.11 0.58 8.21
C ALA A 27 -5.15 1.65 7.67
N CYS A 28 -4.78 1.58 6.39
CA CYS A 28 -3.93 2.59 5.74
C CYS A 28 -4.60 3.98 5.74
N LEU A 29 -5.88 4.05 5.36
CA LEU A 29 -6.65 5.29 5.36
C LEU A 29 -6.80 5.87 6.78
N GLY A 30 -7.07 5.01 7.78
CA GLY A 30 -7.17 5.43 9.18
C GLY A 30 -5.87 6.03 9.70
N LYS A 31 -4.73 5.41 9.39
CA LYS A 31 -3.40 5.93 9.77
C LYS A 31 -3.08 7.25 9.08
N ALA A 32 -3.45 7.40 7.81
CA ALA A 32 -3.27 8.65 7.09
C ALA A 32 -4.16 9.78 7.68
N LEU A 33 -5.39 9.47 8.05
CA LEU A 33 -6.28 10.43 8.70
C LEU A 33 -5.73 10.89 10.05
N GLU A 34 -5.33 9.95 10.92
CA GLU A 34 -4.72 10.24 12.23
C GLU A 34 -3.49 11.14 12.09
N ALA A 35 -2.60 10.82 11.14
CA ALA A 35 -1.43 11.64 10.86
C ALA A 35 -1.79 13.03 10.31
N ALA A 36 -2.77 13.11 9.41
CA ALA A 36 -3.22 14.37 8.82
C ALA A 36 -3.84 15.30 9.87
N GLU A 37 -4.71 14.79 10.75
CA GLU A 37 -5.30 15.53 11.86
C GLU A 37 -4.23 16.02 12.84
N THR A 38 -3.25 15.18 13.14
CA THR A 38 -2.13 15.54 14.03
C THR A 38 -1.28 16.67 13.43
N ILE A 39 -0.98 16.61 12.13
CA ILE A 39 -0.27 17.69 11.42
C ILE A 39 -1.08 18.99 11.44
N LEU A 40 -2.39 18.92 11.20
CA LEU A 40 -3.29 20.08 11.27
C LEU A 40 -3.36 20.70 12.68
N SER A 41 -3.11 19.91 13.73
CA SER A 41 -2.99 20.41 15.12
C SER A 41 -1.65 21.09 15.42
N GLY A 42 -0.75 21.19 14.44
CA GLY A 42 0.56 21.82 14.59
C GLY A 42 1.65 20.89 15.14
N VAL A 43 1.39 19.58 15.17
CA VAL A 43 2.33 18.58 15.68
C VAL A 43 3.02 17.87 14.52
N THR A 44 4.35 17.73 14.60
CA THR A 44 5.12 16.96 13.61
C THR A 44 4.90 15.46 13.81
N VAL A 45 4.63 14.74 12.73
CA VAL A 45 4.45 13.29 12.71
C VAL A 45 5.64 12.63 12.01
N ALA A 46 6.20 11.59 12.63
CA ALA A 46 7.20 10.71 12.02
C ALA A 46 6.58 9.34 11.76
N LEU A 47 6.71 8.84 10.53
CA LEU A 47 6.30 7.49 10.16
C LEU A 47 7.48 6.54 10.36
N GLN A 48 7.24 5.40 11.00
CA GLN A 48 8.27 4.37 11.22
C GLN A 48 7.76 3.02 10.75
N GLU A 49 8.53 2.40 9.86
CA GLU A 49 8.40 1.04 9.37
C GLU A 49 9.81 0.43 9.36
N GLY A 50 9.94 -0.90 9.46
CA GLY A 50 11.24 -1.59 9.55
C GLY A 50 12.26 -1.10 8.52
N GLU A 51 11.87 -1.07 7.24
CA GLU A 51 12.71 -0.56 6.14
C GLU A 51 12.27 0.82 5.63
N GLY A 52 11.13 1.36 6.12
CA GLY A 52 10.63 2.68 5.73
C GLY A 52 10.21 2.84 4.26
N ARG A 53 10.03 1.74 3.52
CA ARG A 53 9.98 1.73 2.05
C ARG A 53 8.71 1.13 1.46
N ASP A 54 7.77 0.66 2.27
CA ASP A 54 6.50 0.09 1.80
C ASP A 54 5.32 0.88 2.40
N LEU A 55 4.90 0.55 3.62
CA LEU A 55 3.75 1.18 4.28
C LEU A 55 3.98 2.67 4.56
N CYS A 56 5.21 3.08 4.84
CA CYS A 56 5.54 4.50 5.00
C CYS A 56 5.21 5.30 3.73
N CYS A 57 5.54 4.79 2.55
CA CYS A 57 5.24 5.44 1.26
C CYS A 57 3.73 5.57 1.02
N VAL A 58 2.95 4.54 1.40
CA VAL A 58 1.48 4.56 1.30
C VAL A 58 0.89 5.64 2.19
N VAL A 59 1.24 5.61 3.49
CA VAL A 59 0.66 6.53 4.48
C VAL A 59 1.09 7.97 4.20
N SER A 60 2.37 8.21 3.87
CA SER A 60 2.86 9.56 3.54
C SER A 60 2.19 10.14 2.30
N SER A 61 1.94 9.31 1.28
CA SER A 61 1.24 9.72 0.06
C SER A 61 -0.22 10.07 0.33
N LEU A 62 -0.92 9.25 1.13
CA LEU A 62 -2.31 9.50 1.52
C LEU A 62 -2.44 10.79 2.35
N VAL A 63 -1.55 11.03 3.32
CA VAL A 63 -1.51 12.28 4.10
C VAL A 63 -1.39 13.50 3.17
N GLN A 64 -0.52 13.45 2.17
CA GLN A 64 -0.34 14.55 1.23
C GLN A 64 -1.56 14.74 0.33
N LEU A 65 -2.21 13.67 -0.11
CA LEU A 65 -3.48 13.73 -0.85
C LEU A 65 -4.60 14.38 -0.03
N LEU A 66 -4.63 14.16 1.29
CA LEU A 66 -5.59 14.76 2.21
C LEU A 66 -5.30 16.25 2.44
N LEU A 67 -4.04 16.62 2.63
CA LEU A 67 -3.66 17.95 3.11
C LEU A 67 -3.26 18.95 2.01
N ASP A 68 -2.70 18.48 0.90
CA ASP A 68 -2.18 19.34 -0.19
C ASP A 68 -3.03 19.19 -1.46
N PRO A 69 -3.81 20.23 -1.87
CA PRO A 69 -4.55 20.22 -3.12
C PRO A 69 -3.70 20.00 -4.37
N GLN A 70 -2.42 20.40 -4.38
CA GLN A 70 -1.56 20.24 -5.55
C GLN A 70 -1.30 18.77 -5.87
N SER A 71 -1.15 17.94 -4.84
CA SER A 71 -0.97 16.48 -4.97
C SER A 71 -2.14 15.76 -5.69
N ARG A 72 -3.30 16.40 -5.80
CA ARG A 72 -4.49 15.89 -6.52
C ARG A 72 -4.58 16.30 -7.99
N SER A 73 -3.63 17.11 -8.47
CA SER A 73 -3.45 17.36 -9.91
C SER A 73 -2.62 16.24 -10.56
N LEU A 74 -2.68 16.10 -11.88
CA LEU A 74 -1.86 15.10 -12.59
C LEU A 74 -0.36 15.30 -12.31
N MET A 75 0.14 16.54 -12.45
CA MET A 75 1.55 16.85 -12.23
C MET A 75 1.94 16.69 -10.75
N GLY A 76 1.08 17.10 -9.83
CA GLY A 76 1.35 16.95 -8.40
C GLY A 76 1.32 15.48 -7.96
N PHE A 77 0.43 14.66 -8.50
CA PHE A 77 0.41 13.23 -8.23
C PHE A 77 1.65 12.53 -8.80
N GLN A 78 2.10 12.90 -10.01
CA GLN A 78 3.38 12.41 -10.55
C GLN A 78 4.56 12.80 -9.67
N GLY A 79 4.61 14.06 -9.21
CA GLY A 79 5.63 14.52 -8.27
C GLY A 79 5.59 13.77 -6.93
N LEU A 80 4.40 13.48 -6.42
CA LEU A 80 4.19 12.68 -5.22
C LEU A 80 4.75 11.27 -5.38
N VAL A 81 4.42 10.58 -6.48
CA VAL A 81 4.95 9.24 -6.77
C VAL A 81 6.47 9.26 -6.90
N GLN A 82 7.01 10.22 -7.65
CA GLN A 82 8.46 10.38 -7.80
C GLN A 82 9.15 10.59 -6.45
N LYS A 83 8.60 11.45 -5.60
CA LYS A 83 9.19 11.77 -4.30
C LYS A 83 9.06 10.62 -3.30
N GLU A 84 7.85 10.13 -3.07
CA GLU A 84 7.57 9.20 -1.97
C GLU A 84 7.93 7.75 -2.29
N TRP A 85 7.94 7.38 -3.58
CA TRP A 85 8.14 5.99 -3.97
C TRP A 85 9.49 5.80 -4.65
N VAL A 86 9.86 6.66 -5.60
CA VAL A 86 11.09 6.49 -6.36
C VAL A 86 12.31 6.99 -5.57
N VAL A 87 12.28 8.23 -5.08
CA VAL A 87 13.42 8.84 -4.36
C VAL A 87 13.65 8.18 -3.00
N LEU A 88 12.58 7.83 -2.27
CA LEU A 88 12.71 7.08 -1.00
C LEU A 88 13.05 5.60 -1.21
N GLY A 89 13.17 5.15 -2.46
CA GLY A 89 13.75 3.85 -2.79
C GLY A 89 12.83 2.65 -2.60
N HIS A 90 11.51 2.82 -2.79
CA HIS A 90 10.57 1.70 -2.82
C HIS A 90 11.08 0.66 -3.85
N PRO A 91 11.30 -0.60 -3.45
CA PRO A 91 11.95 -1.60 -4.29
C PRO A 91 10.98 -2.20 -5.30
N PHE A 92 10.51 -1.39 -6.26
CA PHE A 92 9.56 -1.79 -7.30
C PHE A 92 9.98 -3.09 -8.01
N SER A 93 11.27 -3.22 -8.37
CA SER A 93 11.77 -4.41 -9.08
C SER A 93 11.64 -5.70 -8.27
N THR A 94 11.84 -5.64 -6.96
CA THR A 94 11.69 -6.79 -6.04
C THR A 94 10.21 -7.08 -5.77
N ARG A 95 9.40 -6.04 -5.50
CA ARG A 95 7.98 -6.19 -5.14
C ARG A 95 7.10 -6.62 -6.32
N LEU A 96 7.40 -6.12 -7.52
CA LEU A 96 6.68 -6.46 -8.76
C LEU A 96 7.24 -7.71 -9.46
N SER A 97 8.17 -8.43 -8.82
CA SER A 97 8.80 -9.65 -9.38
C SER A 97 9.45 -9.42 -10.75
N HIS A 98 9.96 -8.21 -11.02
CA HIS A 98 10.69 -7.91 -12.27
C HIS A 98 12.13 -8.42 -12.24
N VAL A 99 12.62 -8.90 -11.10
CA VAL A 99 13.91 -9.58 -10.98
C VAL A 99 13.65 -11.08 -10.88
N TYR A 100 13.82 -11.81 -11.99
CA TYR A 100 14.10 -13.24 -11.95
C TYR A 100 15.40 -13.42 -11.15
N ASN A 101 15.36 -14.13 -10.03
CA ASN A 101 16.54 -14.48 -9.25
C ASN A 101 16.96 -15.93 -9.56
N PRO A 102 17.89 -16.18 -10.50
CA PRO A 102 18.37 -17.52 -10.82
C PRO A 102 19.08 -18.21 -9.65
N GLU A 103 19.51 -17.49 -8.61
CA GLU A 103 20.20 -18.08 -7.46
C GLU A 103 19.24 -18.78 -6.48
N ALA A 104 17.94 -18.46 -6.53
CA ALA A 104 16.93 -19.11 -5.69
C ALA A 104 16.64 -20.56 -6.10
N GLU A 105 16.95 -20.97 -7.34
CA GLU A 105 16.80 -22.35 -7.82
C GLU A 105 17.97 -23.28 -7.39
N GLN A 106 19.17 -22.75 -7.13
CA GLN A 106 20.32 -23.61 -6.78
C GLN A 106 20.26 -24.17 -5.35
N VAL A 107 19.53 -23.51 -4.45
CA VAL A 107 19.32 -24.00 -3.07
C VAL A 107 18.30 -25.16 -3.03
N GLY A 108 17.42 -25.28 -4.03
CA GLY A 108 16.45 -26.38 -4.14
C GLY A 108 17.05 -27.69 -4.68
N ILE A 109 18.11 -27.60 -5.50
CA ILE A 109 18.72 -28.77 -6.16
C ILE A 109 19.86 -29.38 -5.32
N SER A 110 20.44 -28.62 -4.38
CA SER A 110 21.52 -29.11 -3.50
C SER A 110 21.04 -29.91 -2.27
N ASN A 111 19.72 -29.94 -2.02
CA ASN A 111 19.09 -30.71 -0.93
C ASN A 111 18.23 -31.89 -1.43
N SER A 112 18.42 -32.32 -2.69
CA SER A 112 17.78 -33.52 -3.27
C SER A 112 18.81 -34.60 -3.59
#